data_AF-A0A7W0ZBT0-F1
#
_entry.id   AF-A0A7W0ZBT0-F1
#
_cell.length_a   1.000
_cell.length_b   1.000
_cell.length_c   1.000
_cell.angle_alpha   90.00
_cell.angle_beta   90.00
_cell.angle_gamma   90.00
#
_symmetry.space_group_name_H-M   'P 1'
#
loop_
_entity.id
_entity.type
_entity.pdbx_description
1 polymer ?
#
loop_
_entity_poly.entity_id
_entity_poly.type
_entity_poly.pdbx_seq_one_letter_code
_entity_poly.pdbx_strand_id
1 'polypeptide(L)'
;MPFGIGIWEILILLLVVLLVFGPKRLPEMGRSLGRGMREFKDSVSGKDDDDEAVHHRLASELPPAEPDVHVHVEPRERDTVARDRDRDIV
;
A
#
# COMPACT_ATOMS: atom_id res chain seq x y z
N MET A 1 -32.07 -30.92 22.86
CA MET A 1 -31.03 -30.84 21.80
C MET A 1 -29.83 -30.09 22.37
N PRO A 2 -28.75 -30.73 22.84
CA PRO A 2 -27.64 -30.05 23.49
C PRO A 2 -26.64 -29.53 22.43
N PHE A 3 -26.99 -28.42 21.78
CA PHE A 3 -26.07 -27.64 20.94
C PHE A 3 -26.01 -26.18 21.41
N GLY A 4 -26.04 -26.00 22.72
CA GLY A 4 -25.82 -24.70 23.35
C GLY A 4 -24.52 -24.73 24.12
N ILE A 5 -23.38 -25.05 23.49
CA ILE A 5 -22.09 -24.76 24.10
C ILE A 5 -22.00 -23.24 24.11
N GLY A 6 -22.33 -22.65 25.25
CA GLY A 6 -22.23 -21.22 25.45
C GLY A 6 -20.78 -20.75 25.41
N ILE A 7 -20.61 -19.44 25.22
CA ILE A 7 -19.30 -18.78 25.35
C ILE A 7 -18.66 -19.11 26.71
N TRP A 8 -19.48 -19.33 27.75
CA TRP A 8 -19.04 -19.70 29.10
C TRP A 8 -18.34 -21.05 29.16
N GLU A 9 -18.87 -22.07 28.49
CA GLU A 9 -18.29 -23.41 28.45
C GLU A 9 -16.97 -23.42 27.67
N ILE A 10 -16.89 -22.67 26.57
CA ILE A 10 -15.65 -22.47 25.81
C ILE A 10 -14.59 -21.78 26.69
N LEU A 11 -14.98 -20.76 27.45
CA LEU A 11 -14.08 -20.06 28.39
C LEU A 11 -13.54 -20.99 29.48
N ILE A 12 -14.39 -21.86 30.04
CA ILE A 12 -13.97 -22.84 31.06
C ILE A 12 -13.00 -23.85 30.45
N LEU A 13 -13.31 -24.39 29.26
CA LEU A 13 -12.42 -25.32 28.56
C LEU A 13 -11.07 -24.65 28.27
N LEU A 14 -11.11 -23.42 27.76
CA LEU A 14 -9.93 -22.61 27.49
C LEU A 14 -9.10 -22.43 28.76
N LEU A 15 -9.72 -22.11 29.90
CA LEU A 15 -9.02 -21.97 31.18
C LEU A 15 -8.30 -23.25 31.61
N VAL A 16 -8.92 -24.43 31.43
CA VAL A 16 -8.28 -25.72 31.71
C VAL A 16 -7.08 -25.96 30.80
N VAL A 17 -7.21 -25.68 29.50
CA VAL A 17 -6.11 -25.78 28.53
C VAL A 17 -4.98 -24.80 28.90
N LEU A 18 -5.31 -23.57 29.29
CA LEU A 18 -4.34 -22.58 29.77
C LEU A 18 -3.62 -23.04 31.04
N LEU A 19 -4.28 -23.82 31.91
CA LEU A 19 -3.65 -24.33 33.11
C LEU A 19 -2.61 -25.41 32.78
N VAL A 20 -2.91 -26.29 31.83
CA VAL A 20 -2.03 -27.38 31.39
C VAL A 20 -0.88 -26.86 30.54
N PHE A 21 -1.17 -26.05 29.53
CA PHE A 21 -0.17 -25.55 28.58
C PHE A 21 0.48 -24.23 29.03
N GLY A 22 -0.19 -23.47 29.89
CA GLY A 22 0.23 -22.14 30.32
C GLY A 22 -0.31 -21.02 29.40
N PRO A 23 -0.64 -19.83 29.94
CA PRO A 23 -1.14 -18.69 29.16
C PRO A 23 -0.12 -18.13 28.16
N LYS A 24 1.17 -18.44 28.33
CA LYS A 24 2.24 -18.01 27.43
C LYS A 24 2.40 -18.91 26.20
N ARG A 25 2.05 -20.20 26.28
CA ARG A 25 2.32 -21.18 25.20
C ARG A 25 1.27 -21.15 24.10
N LEU A 26 -0.01 -20.93 24.44
CA LEU A 26 -1.07 -20.76 23.45
C LEU A 26 -0.82 -19.63 22.43
N PRO A 27 -0.50 -18.39 22.83
CA PRO A 27 -0.22 -17.32 21.87
C PRO A 27 1.09 -17.56 21.11
N GLU A 28 2.08 -18.20 21.72
CA GLU A 28 3.34 -18.55 21.06
C GLU A 28 3.12 -19.55 19.90
N MET A 29 2.37 -20.62 20.16
CA MET A 29 1.97 -21.59 19.14
C MET A 29 0.98 -20.99 18.13
N GLY A 30 0.06 -20.13 18.57
CA GLY A 30 -0.87 -19.41 17.70
C GLY A 30 -0.16 -18.47 16.73
N ARG A 31 0.94 -17.81 17.13
CA ARG A 31 1.74 -16.95 16.25
C ARG A 31 2.51 -17.75 15.19
N SER A 32 3.03 -18.93 15.51
CA SER A 32 3.71 -19.77 14.51
C SER A 32 2.71 -20.36 13.51
N LEU A 33 1.60 -20.91 13.99
CA LEU A 33 0.50 -21.40 13.16
C LEU A 33 -0.12 -20.29 12.32
N GLY A 34 -0.30 -19.10 12.89
CA GLY A 34 -0.86 -17.93 12.21
C GLY A 34 -0.01 -17.45 11.04
N ARG A 35 1.32 -17.45 11.18
CA ARG A 35 2.24 -17.14 10.07
C ARG A 35 2.18 -18.18 8.97
N GLY A 36 2.24 -19.48 9.32
CA GLY A 36 2.10 -20.55 8.33
C GLY A 36 0.74 -20.53 7.62
N MET A 37 -0.35 -20.23 8.34
CA MET A 37 -1.69 -20.09 7.76
C MET A 37 -1.80 -18.85 6.86
N ARG A 38 -1.11 -17.76 7.19
CA ARG A 38 -1.02 -16.54 6.38
C ARG A 38 -0.32 -16.84 5.07
N GLU A 39 0.90 -17.37 5.12
CA GLU A 39 1.70 -17.77 3.95
C GLU A 39 0.97 -18.82 3.08
N PHE A 40 0.32 -19.81 3.72
CA PHE A 40 -0.49 -20.81 3.02
C PHE A 40 -1.68 -20.17 2.32
N LYS A 41 -2.40 -19.25 2.99
CA LYS A 41 -3.52 -18.54 2.38
C LYS A 41 -3.06 -17.63 1.25
N ASP A 42 -1.93 -16.95 1.40
CA ASP A 42 -1.42 -16.01 0.41
C ASP A 42 -0.97 -16.77 -0.85
N SER A 43 -0.29 -17.92 -0.67
CA SER A 43 0.07 -18.86 -1.75
C SER A 43 -1.16 -19.47 -2.45
N VAL A 44 -2.18 -19.85 -1.69
CA VAL A 44 -3.43 -20.42 -2.25
C VAL A 44 -4.31 -19.34 -2.89
N SER A 45 -4.27 -18.11 -2.37
CA SER A 45 -5.04 -16.97 -2.87
C SER A 45 -4.37 -16.27 -4.05
N GLY A 46 -3.13 -16.64 -4.43
CA GLY A 46 -2.38 -16.03 -5.53
C GLY A 46 -2.11 -14.54 -5.30
N LYS A 47 -1.99 -14.11 -4.04
CA LYS A 47 -1.61 -12.74 -3.69
C LYS A 47 -0.10 -12.74 -3.52
N ASP A 48 0.61 -12.49 -4.61
CA ASP A 48 2.04 -12.18 -4.54
C ASP A 48 2.20 -10.78 -3.91
N ASP A 49 3.09 -10.67 -2.93
CA ASP A 49 3.32 -9.49 -2.07
C ASP A 49 3.95 -8.30 -2.84
N ASP A 50 3.31 -7.81 -3.89
CA ASP A 50 3.76 -6.62 -4.64
C ASP A 50 3.36 -5.28 -3.97
N ASP A 51 2.65 -5.32 -2.84
CA ASP A 51 2.09 -4.13 -2.20
C ASP A 51 3.03 -3.42 -1.18
N GLU A 52 4.14 -4.03 -0.76
CA GLU A 52 5.02 -3.43 0.27
C GLU A 52 6.01 -2.38 -0.30
N ALA A 53 6.32 -2.42 -1.60
CA ALA A 53 7.29 -1.52 -2.22
C ALA A 53 6.75 -0.10 -2.52
N VAL A 54 5.42 0.09 -2.48
CA VAL A 54 4.79 1.35 -2.89
C VAL A 54 4.78 2.38 -1.76
N HIS A 55 4.65 1.94 -0.50
CA HIS A 55 4.52 2.85 0.64
C HIS A 55 5.84 3.51 1.09
N HIS A 56 7.02 2.96 0.74
CA HIS A 56 8.29 3.59 1.12
C HIS A 56 8.76 4.68 0.12
N ARG A 57 8.33 4.62 -1.14
CA ARG A 57 8.70 5.62 -2.17
C ARG A 57 7.88 6.91 -2.07
N LEU A 58 6.59 6.82 -1.76
CA LEU A 58 5.71 7.99 -1.62
C LEU A 58 6.10 8.95 -0.48
N ALA A 59 6.75 8.44 0.58
CA ALA A 59 7.21 9.28 1.70
C ALA A 59 8.56 9.96 1.44
N SER A 60 9.34 9.48 0.46
CA SER A 60 10.68 10.03 0.14
C SER A 60 10.70 10.90 -1.12
N GLU A 61 9.60 10.92 -1.87
CA GLU A 61 9.40 11.76 -3.06
C GLU A 61 8.30 12.81 -2.80
N LEU A 62 8.30 13.41 -1.61
CA LEU A 62 7.74 14.76 -1.47
C LEU A 62 8.88 15.71 -1.84
N PRO A 63 8.88 16.29 -3.05
CA PRO A 63 9.81 17.36 -3.38
C PRO A 63 9.71 18.42 -2.28
N PRO A 64 10.83 18.98 -1.80
CA PRO A 64 10.77 20.18 -0.97
C PRO A 64 9.90 21.16 -1.74
N ALA A 65 8.83 21.64 -1.10
CA ALA A 65 8.04 22.75 -1.63
C ALA A 65 8.98 23.95 -1.67
N GLU A 66 9.74 24.08 -2.76
CA GLU A 66 10.38 25.32 -3.16
C GLU A 66 9.26 26.16 -3.76
N PRO A 67 8.83 27.24 -3.07
CA PRO A 67 7.97 28.24 -3.69
C PRO A 67 8.89 29.08 -4.58
N ASP A 68 9.30 28.52 -5.72
CA ASP A 68 9.99 29.28 -6.76
C ASP A 68 8.95 30.07 -7.56
N VAL A 69 8.67 31.27 -7.04
CA VAL A 69 8.05 32.35 -7.79
C VAL A 69 9.15 32.99 -8.65
N HIS A 70 9.46 32.38 -9.79
CA HIS A 70 10.11 33.07 -10.90
C HIS A 70 9.30 32.88 -12.17
N VAL A 71 8.34 33.79 -12.36
CA VAL A 71 7.69 34.07 -13.64
C VAL A 71 8.77 34.53 -14.63
N HIS A 72 9.29 33.61 -15.44
CA HIS A 72 10.09 33.97 -16.62
C HIS A 72 9.13 34.24 -17.78
N VAL A 73 9.10 35.51 -18.17
CA VAL A 73 8.30 36.08 -19.26
C VAL A 73 8.66 35.42 -20.58
N GLU A 74 7.67 34.89 -21.30
CA GLU A 74 7.77 34.50 -22.71
C GLU A 74 8.30 35.65 -23.59
N PRO A 75 9.46 35.49 -24.26
CA PRO A 75 9.83 36.34 -25.38
C PRO A 75 9.00 35.93 -26.60
N ARG A 76 8.03 36.77 -26.96
CA ARG A 76 7.31 36.73 -28.24
C ARG A 76 8.30 36.87 -29.40
N GLU A 77 8.73 35.75 -29.98
CA GLU A 77 9.43 35.73 -31.26
C GLU A 77 8.39 35.78 -32.39
N ARG A 78 8.13 37.01 -32.84
CA ARG A 78 7.38 37.28 -34.07
C ARG A 78 8.26 36.88 -35.25
N ASP A 79 8.00 35.73 -35.85
CA ASP A 79 8.49 35.46 -37.21
C ASP A 79 7.60 34.44 -37.92
N THR A 80 6.40 34.88 -38.29
CA THR A 80 5.72 34.36 -39.47
C THR A 80 4.77 35.44 -39.97
N VAL A 81 5.00 35.97 -41.18
CA VAL A 81 4.02 36.41 -42.21
C VAL A 81 4.65 37.53 -43.06
N ALA A 82 5.21 37.15 -44.21
CA ALA A 82 5.23 37.92 -45.47
C ALA A 82 6.18 37.17 -46.44
N ARG A 83 5.78 36.03 -46.99
CA ARG A 83 4.93 35.93 -48.18
C ARG A 83 5.48 36.78 -49.33
N ASP A 84 6.36 36.16 -50.11
CA ASP A 84 6.03 35.80 -51.50
C ASP A 84 4.95 36.70 -52.13
N ARG A 85 5.37 37.84 -52.64
CA ARG A 85 4.64 38.57 -53.67
C ARG A 85 5.64 39.24 -54.58
N ASP A 86 5.50 38.85 -55.84
CA ASP A 86 5.69 39.68 -57.01
C ASP A 86 7.12 40.22 -57.20
N ARG A 87 7.87 39.78 -58.22
CA ARG A 87 7.63 40.12 -59.64
C ARG A 87 7.24 41.59 -59.81
N ASP A 88 7.66 42.18 -60.92
CA ASP A 88 7.25 43.52 -61.32
C ASP A 88 8.07 44.56 -60.50
N ILE A 89 9.03 45.29 -61.06
CA ILE A 89 8.96 46.05 -62.30
C ILE A 89 10.41 46.49 -62.63
N VAL A 90 10.84 46.17 -63.86
CA VAL A 90 11.68 46.95 -64.81
C VAL A 90 12.92 47.68 -64.29
#